data_AF-A0A1G6IL41-F1
#
_entry.id   AF-A0A1G6IL41-F1
#
_cell.length_a   1.000
_cell.length_b   1.000
_cell.length_c   1.000
_cell.angle_alpha   90.00
_cell.angle_beta   90.00
_cell.angle_gamma   90.00
#
_symmetry.space_group_name_H-M   'P 1'
#
loop_
_entity.id
_entity.type
_entity.pdbx_description
1 polymer ?
#
loop_
_entity_poly.entity_id
_entity_poly.type
_entity_poly.pdbx_seq_one_letter_code
_entity_poly.pdbx_strand_id
1 'polypeptide(L)'
;MKKEHGEKNILCMYLHLDEKTPHIEVYVVPIDAKGKLNCKSFLGGQAKLRDLQTRYANHNKDFGLQRGLNGSKATHQQVQKFYEQIKQPVKVNNENLQKAVKLEAPALKNILNPDVYLKEQEAKIYAKVARLFASTVYENKIIQQAKKILREWKRAEADAEKLKYKLESEKEALQKKLNRHTKAIQQLDQLQIDNKDLQKSLSNALIENQLLKNNINPSKVKM
;
A
#
# COMPACT_ATOMS: atom_id res chain seq x y z
N MET A 1 7.92 -28.03 1.67
CA MET A 1 6.95 -29.08 2.02
C MET A 1 7.13 -30.37 1.24
N LYS A 2 6.98 -30.40 -0.10
CA LYS A 2 7.15 -31.65 -0.89
C LYS A 2 8.47 -32.38 -0.62
N LYS A 3 9.60 -31.66 -0.62
CA LYS A 3 10.92 -32.22 -0.30
C LYS A 3 11.06 -32.72 1.14
N GLU A 4 10.37 -32.10 2.10
CA GLU A 4 10.49 -32.43 3.53
C GLU A 4 9.58 -33.58 3.96
N HIS A 5 8.38 -33.68 3.37
CA HIS A 5 7.35 -34.60 3.83
C HIS A 5 6.92 -35.62 2.77
N GLY A 6 7.37 -35.49 1.54
CA GLY A 6 6.96 -36.32 0.41
C GLY A 6 5.71 -35.78 -0.27
N GLU A 7 5.70 -35.73 -1.59
CA GLU A 7 4.57 -35.21 -2.37
C GLU A 7 3.28 -36.01 -2.14
N LYS A 8 3.39 -37.34 -2.09
CA LYS A 8 2.26 -38.26 -1.84
C LYS A 8 1.63 -38.10 -0.45
N ASN A 9 2.36 -37.49 0.47
CA ASN A 9 1.90 -37.26 1.85
C ASN A 9 1.19 -35.93 2.02
N ILE A 10 1.18 -35.04 1.02
CA ILE A 10 0.44 -33.78 1.08
C ILE A 10 -0.97 -34.03 0.59
N LEU A 11 -1.96 -33.84 1.48
CA LEU A 11 -3.36 -34.02 1.15
C LEU A 11 -3.91 -32.79 0.43
N CYS A 12 -3.74 -31.61 1.04
CA CYS A 12 -4.19 -30.34 0.48
C CYS A 12 -3.40 -29.16 1.06
N MET A 13 -3.46 -28.05 0.33
CA MET A 13 -2.86 -26.77 0.70
C MET A 13 -3.89 -25.66 0.42
N TYR A 14 -4.17 -24.83 1.41
CA TYR A 14 -5.03 -23.67 1.30
C TYR A 14 -4.22 -22.39 1.46
N LEU A 15 -4.45 -21.43 0.58
CA LEU A 15 -3.88 -20.09 0.69
C LEU A 15 -4.98 -19.13 1.13
N HIS A 16 -4.87 -18.65 2.37
CA HIS A 16 -5.82 -17.72 2.96
C HIS A 16 -5.34 -16.28 2.69
N LEU A 17 -6.10 -15.55 1.86
CA LEU A 17 -5.82 -14.15 1.45
C LEU A 17 -6.86 -13.15 1.97
N ASP A 18 -7.94 -13.66 2.54
CA ASP A 18 -9.08 -12.93 3.10
C ASP A 18 -8.86 -12.50 4.56
N GLU A 19 -7.80 -12.96 5.19
CA GLU A 19 -7.40 -12.57 6.54
C GLU A 19 -6.41 -11.40 6.59
N LYS A 20 -6.15 -10.89 7.81
CA LYS A 20 -5.22 -9.76 8.04
C LYS A 20 -3.80 -10.04 7.55
N THR A 21 -3.34 -11.29 7.66
CA THR A 21 -2.01 -11.71 7.20
C THR A 21 -2.19 -12.91 6.27
N PRO A 22 -1.75 -12.81 5.00
CA PRO A 22 -1.73 -13.96 4.10
C PRO A 22 -0.97 -15.12 4.73
N HIS A 23 -1.60 -16.29 4.79
CA HIS A 23 -0.96 -17.48 5.34
C HIS A 23 -1.42 -18.74 4.61
N ILE A 24 -0.61 -19.80 4.71
CA ILE A 24 -0.86 -21.06 4.04
C ILE A 24 -1.11 -22.11 5.11
N GLU A 25 -2.18 -22.86 4.93
CA GLU A 25 -2.51 -24.04 5.71
C GLU A 25 -2.22 -25.29 4.87
N VAL A 26 -1.51 -26.26 5.45
CA VAL A 26 -1.10 -27.48 4.75
C VAL A 26 -1.47 -28.70 5.56
N TYR A 27 -2.22 -29.61 4.96
CA TYR A 27 -2.57 -30.90 5.54
C TYR A 27 -1.61 -31.97 5.03
N VAL A 28 -0.90 -32.61 5.95
CA VAL A 28 0.09 -33.66 5.65
C VAL A 28 -0.28 -34.95 6.38
N VAL A 29 -0.40 -36.03 5.63
CA VAL A 29 -0.60 -37.39 6.16
C VAL A 29 0.78 -38.00 6.43
N PRO A 30 1.16 -38.28 7.69
CA PRO A 30 2.52 -38.67 8.03
C PRO A 30 2.76 -40.17 7.80
N ILE A 31 2.80 -40.60 6.54
CA ILE A 31 3.17 -41.97 6.16
C ILE A 31 4.70 -42.06 6.11
N ASP A 32 5.29 -42.87 6.99
CA ASP A 32 6.74 -43.09 7.02
C ASP A 32 7.22 -44.00 5.87
N ALA A 33 8.54 -44.14 5.74
CA ALA A 33 9.16 -44.98 4.71
C ALA A 33 8.76 -46.47 4.79
N LYS A 34 8.20 -46.92 5.92
CA LYS A 34 7.68 -48.28 6.12
C LYS A 34 6.19 -48.39 5.78
N GLY A 35 5.58 -47.32 5.27
CA GLY A 35 4.16 -47.28 4.92
C GLY A 35 3.22 -47.12 6.12
N LYS A 36 3.73 -46.76 7.30
CA LYS A 36 2.91 -46.63 8.52
C LYS A 36 2.60 -45.16 8.83
N LEU A 37 1.43 -44.92 9.39
CA LEU A 37 1.07 -43.60 9.95
C LEU A 37 1.90 -43.32 11.21
N ASN A 38 2.88 -42.42 11.09
CA ASN A 38 3.88 -42.17 12.11
C ASN A 38 4.34 -40.71 12.13
N CYS A 39 3.58 -39.87 12.85
CA CYS A 39 3.93 -38.45 13.03
C CYS A 39 5.24 -38.25 13.81
N LYS A 40 5.61 -39.17 14.71
CA LYS A 40 6.87 -39.11 15.46
C LYS A 40 8.09 -39.20 14.55
N SER A 41 8.00 -39.91 13.43
CA SER A 41 9.07 -39.94 12.44
C SER A 41 9.31 -38.55 11.82
N PHE A 42 8.24 -37.79 11.59
CA PHE A 42 8.26 -36.48 10.93
C PHE A 42 8.64 -35.35 11.89
N LEU A 43 7.89 -35.21 12.98
CA LEU A 43 7.95 -34.07 13.91
C LEU A 43 8.43 -34.44 15.31
N GLY A 44 8.83 -35.71 15.51
CA GLY A 44 9.25 -36.19 16.82
C GLY A 44 10.61 -35.67 17.24
N GLY A 45 10.64 -34.92 18.33
CA GLY A 45 11.87 -34.46 19.00
C GLY A 45 12.21 -33.00 18.72
N GLN A 46 12.74 -32.33 19.74
CA GLN A 46 13.09 -30.92 19.69
C GLN A 46 14.15 -30.60 18.62
N ALA A 47 15.12 -31.49 18.42
CA ALA A 47 16.18 -31.32 17.42
C ALA A 47 15.60 -31.25 16.00
N LYS A 48 14.72 -32.19 15.62
CA LYS A 48 14.10 -32.21 14.29
C LYS A 48 13.30 -30.94 14.01
N LEU A 49 12.51 -30.47 14.97
CA LEU A 49 11.74 -29.22 14.82
C LEU A 49 12.65 -28.00 14.70
N ARG A 50 13.74 -27.95 15.46
CA ARG A 50 14.76 -26.88 15.38
C ARG A 50 15.43 -26.86 14.01
N ASP A 51 15.77 -28.03 13.48
CA ASP A 51 16.41 -28.14 12.17
C ASP A 51 15.42 -27.81 11.06
N LEU A 52 14.15 -28.22 11.19
CA LEU A 52 13.07 -27.86 10.28
C LEU A 52 12.90 -26.34 10.19
N GLN A 53 12.85 -25.64 11.33
CA GLN A 53 12.80 -24.17 11.37
C GLN A 53 14.00 -23.52 10.65
N THR A 54 15.19 -24.12 10.81
CA THR A 54 16.41 -23.63 10.16
C THR A 54 16.38 -23.86 8.66
N ARG A 55 15.99 -25.06 8.20
CA ARG A 55 15.84 -25.38 6.77
C ARG A 55 14.75 -24.52 6.12
N TYR A 56 13.64 -24.29 6.82
CA TYR A 56 12.56 -23.43 6.35
C TYR A 56 13.05 -21.99 6.14
N ALA A 57 13.78 -21.42 7.10
CA ALA A 57 14.34 -20.08 6.96
C ALA A 57 15.37 -20.00 5.81
N ASN A 58 16.24 -21.00 5.68
CA ASN A 58 17.23 -21.05 4.59
C ASN A 58 16.56 -21.10 3.22
N HIS A 59 15.49 -21.88 3.06
CA HIS A 59 14.75 -21.97 1.80
C HIS A 59 14.03 -20.66 1.45
N ASN A 60 13.62 -19.89 2.45
CA ASN A 60 12.90 -18.63 2.26
C ASN A 60 13.80 -17.39 2.32
N LYS A 61 15.12 -17.57 2.36
CA LYS A 61 16.08 -16.47 2.45
C LYS A 61 15.98 -15.53 1.25
N ASP A 62 15.68 -16.07 0.08
CA ASP A 62 15.52 -15.32 -1.17
C ASP A 62 14.28 -14.40 -1.13
N PHE A 63 13.29 -14.71 -0.29
CA PHE A 63 12.12 -13.86 -0.04
C PHE A 63 12.37 -12.82 1.08
N GLY A 64 13.60 -12.72 1.57
CA GLY A 64 13.97 -11.80 2.66
C GLY A 64 13.50 -12.24 4.05
N LEU A 65 13.01 -13.48 4.20
CA LEU A 65 12.59 -14.01 5.49
C LEU A 65 13.80 -14.49 6.30
N GLN A 66 13.80 -14.17 7.59
CA GLN A 66 14.86 -14.55 8.53
C GLN A 66 14.36 -15.59 9.53
N ARG A 67 15.30 -16.39 10.04
CA ARG A 67 15.01 -17.39 11.08
C ARG A 67 14.60 -16.70 12.38
N GLY A 68 13.59 -17.25 13.06
CA GLY A 68 13.26 -16.85 14.43
C GLY A 68 14.39 -17.13 15.43
N LEU A 69 14.27 -16.58 16.64
CA LEU A 69 15.26 -16.73 17.72
C LEU A 69 15.46 -18.22 18.08
N ASN A 70 16.70 -18.69 18.06
CA ASN A 70 17.02 -20.05 18.49
C ASN A 70 16.83 -20.19 20.01
N GLY A 71 16.15 -21.25 20.45
CA GLY A 71 15.85 -21.44 21.87
C GLY A 71 14.86 -20.42 22.44
N SER A 72 13.99 -19.85 21.60
CA SER A 72 12.94 -18.95 22.05
C SER A 72 12.12 -19.57 23.19
N LYS A 73 11.92 -18.80 24.27
CA LYS A 73 11.04 -19.15 25.40
C LYS A 73 9.57 -18.81 25.15
N ALA A 74 9.26 -18.28 23.96
CA ALA A 74 7.89 -17.92 23.60
C ALA A 74 7.00 -19.18 23.56
N THR A 75 5.87 -19.12 24.23
CA THR A 75 4.85 -20.19 24.21
C THR A 75 3.84 -19.90 23.10
N HIS A 76 3.32 -20.97 22.48
CA HIS A 76 2.23 -20.83 21.53
C HIS A 76 1.01 -20.21 22.21
N GLN A 77 0.46 -19.17 21.60
CA GLN A 77 -0.77 -18.52 22.04
C GLN A 77 -1.85 -18.74 21.00
N GLN A 78 -3.07 -19.01 21.45
CA GLN A 78 -4.23 -19.03 20.56
C GLN A 78 -4.43 -17.65 19.93
N VAL A 79 -4.83 -17.64 18.64
CA VAL A 79 -4.99 -16.42 17.85
C VAL A 79 -5.91 -15.40 18.54
N GLN A 80 -7.04 -15.85 19.09
CA GLN A 80 -7.96 -15.00 19.83
C GLN A 80 -7.31 -14.33 21.06
N LYS A 81 -6.57 -15.09 21.87
CA LYS A 81 -5.87 -14.58 23.06
C LYS A 81 -4.80 -13.55 22.71
N PHE A 82 -4.08 -13.75 21.61
CA PHE A 82 -3.10 -12.78 21.12
C PHE A 82 -3.77 -11.44 20.74
N TYR A 83 -4.89 -11.48 20.02
CA TYR A 83 -5.63 -10.27 19.67
C TYR A 83 -6.29 -9.60 20.88
N GLU A 84 -6.74 -10.36 21.87
CA GLU A 84 -7.24 -9.83 23.15
C GLU A 84 -6.12 -9.10 23.91
N GLN A 85 -4.93 -9.69 24.01
CA GLN A 85 -3.77 -9.06 24.66
C GLN A 85 -3.34 -7.76 23.98
N ILE A 86 -3.38 -7.70 22.64
CA ILE A 86 -3.09 -6.45 21.89
C ILE A 86 -4.14 -5.36 22.18
N LYS A 87 -5.40 -5.75 22.37
CA LYS A 87 -6.50 -4.81 22.60
C LYS A 87 -6.58 -4.29 24.03
N GLN A 88 -6.06 -5.03 25.01
CA GLN A 88 -6.11 -4.59 26.39
C GLN A 88 -5.16 -3.40 26.62
N PRO A 89 -5.66 -2.27 27.14
CA PRO A 89 -4.76 -1.22 27.63
C PRO A 89 -3.93 -1.80 28.77
N VAL A 90 -2.62 -1.59 28.73
CA VAL A 90 -1.72 -2.02 29.81
C VAL A 90 -2.15 -1.31 31.09
N LYS A 91 -2.82 -2.05 31.99
CA LYS A 91 -3.08 -1.60 33.34
C LYS A 91 -1.75 -1.65 34.07
N VAL A 92 -1.12 -0.49 34.24
CA VAL A 92 0.01 -0.36 35.16
C VAL A 92 -0.57 -0.50 36.56
N ASN A 93 -0.51 -1.70 37.13
CA ASN A 93 -0.97 -1.91 38.49
C ASN A 93 -0.04 -1.18 39.48
N ASN A 94 -0.63 -0.57 40.51
CA ASN A 94 0.08 0.19 41.55
C ASN A 94 1.20 -0.60 42.23
N GLU A 95 1.12 -1.93 42.27
CA GLU A 95 2.17 -2.81 42.84
C GLU A 95 3.50 -2.74 42.08
N ASN A 96 3.46 -2.56 40.75
CA ASN A 96 4.66 -2.42 39.92
C ASN A 96 5.33 -1.06 40.14
N LEU A 97 4.54 -0.01 40.39
CA LEU A 97 5.03 1.30 40.80
C LEU A 97 5.62 1.23 42.21
N GLN A 98 4.96 0.58 43.16
CA GLN A 98 5.45 0.44 44.54
C GLN A 98 6.79 -0.31 44.61
N LYS A 99 7.00 -1.35 43.79
CA LYS A 99 8.30 -2.04 43.72
C LYS A 99 9.39 -1.18 43.07
N ALA A 100 9.05 -0.33 42.11
CA ALA A 100 10.00 0.58 41.46
C ALA A 100 10.41 1.76 42.38
N VAL A 101 9.55 2.14 43.33
CA VAL A 101 9.72 3.27 44.26
C VAL A 101 10.32 2.86 45.61
N LYS A 102 10.59 1.57 45.86
CA LYS A 102 11.27 1.14 47.10
C LYS A 102 12.68 1.76 47.19
N LEU A 103 12.82 2.73 48.10
CA LEU A 103 14.07 3.39 48.45
C LEU A 103 14.96 2.42 49.24
N GLU A 104 16.22 2.31 48.84
CA GLU A 104 17.23 1.61 49.64
C GLU A 104 17.57 2.47 50.89
N ALA A 105 17.92 1.84 52.01
CA ALA A 105 18.26 2.56 53.24
C ALA A 105 19.60 3.31 53.07
N PRO A 106 19.72 4.56 53.54
CA PRO A 106 20.93 5.36 53.34
C PRO A 106 22.12 4.77 54.10
N ALA A 107 23.29 4.71 53.45
CA ALA A 107 24.55 4.40 54.10
C ALA A 107 25.04 5.59 54.95
N LEU A 108 25.80 5.35 56.02
CA LEU A 108 26.30 6.37 56.97
C LEU A 108 26.97 7.60 56.31
N LYS A 109 27.60 7.43 55.14
CA LYS A 109 28.22 8.52 54.37
C LYS A 109 27.22 9.52 53.77
N ASN A 110 25.96 9.13 53.61
CA ASN A 110 24.92 9.93 52.96
C ASN A 110 24.08 10.76 53.96
N ILE A 111 24.34 10.60 55.27
CA ILE A 111 23.71 11.39 56.32
C ILE A 111 24.30 12.82 56.36
N LEU A 112 25.57 12.97 55.97
CA LEU A 112 26.26 14.27 55.93
C LEU A 112 25.85 15.16 54.75
N ASN A 113 25.20 14.62 53.70
CA ASN A 113 24.78 15.40 52.54
C ASN A 113 23.46 14.85 51.95
N PRO A 114 22.31 15.21 52.56
CA PRO A 114 20.99 14.70 52.19
C PRO A 114 20.61 14.98 50.73
N ASP A 115 21.00 16.14 50.19
CA ASP A 115 20.60 16.59 48.85
C ASP A 115 21.24 15.79 47.71
N VAL A 116 22.48 15.34 47.90
CA VAL A 116 23.20 14.53 46.91
C VAL A 116 22.61 13.12 46.86
N TYR A 117 22.23 12.58 48.02
CA TYR A 117 21.57 11.28 48.12
C TYR A 117 20.19 11.27 47.44
N LEU A 118 19.40 12.34 47.63
CA LEU A 118 18.07 12.46 47.05
C LEU A 118 18.14 12.46 45.51
N LYS A 119 19.05 13.27 44.94
CA LYS A 119 19.25 13.35 43.48
C LYS A 119 19.71 12.03 42.86
N GLU A 120 20.60 11.30 43.53
CA GLU A 120 21.06 10.00 43.04
C GLU A 120 19.95 8.94 43.08
N GLN A 121 19.09 8.96 44.09
CA GLN A 121 17.95 8.04 44.20
C GLN A 121 16.86 8.39 43.19
N GLU A 122 16.56 9.68 42.99
CA GLU A 122 15.65 10.15 41.95
C GLU A 122 16.10 9.68 40.57
N ALA A 123 17.37 9.88 40.20
CA ALA A 123 17.90 9.42 38.92
C ALA A 123 17.78 7.90 38.72
N LYS A 124 18.00 7.11 39.78
CA LYS A 124 17.84 5.65 39.75
C LYS A 124 16.38 5.22 39.60
N ILE A 125 15.45 5.91 40.26
CA ILE A 125 14.00 5.67 40.13
C ILE A 125 13.57 6.03 38.70
N TYR A 126 13.95 7.20 38.19
CA TYR A 126 13.65 7.61 36.82
C TYR A 126 14.20 6.62 35.79
N ALA A 127 15.42 6.09 35.97
CA ALA A 127 15.98 5.09 35.07
C ALA A 127 15.24 3.74 35.11
N LYS A 128 14.81 3.28 36.29
CA LYS A 128 14.01 2.04 36.43
C LYS A 128 12.63 2.20 35.82
N VAL A 129 11.96 3.32 36.09
CA VAL A 129 10.65 3.68 35.54
C VAL A 129 10.75 3.84 34.02
N ALA A 130 11.76 4.54 33.50
CA ALA A 130 12.02 4.67 32.08
C ALA A 130 12.27 3.31 31.40
N ARG A 131 12.99 2.36 32.01
CA ARG A 131 13.13 1.00 31.47
C ARG A 131 11.80 0.22 31.43
N LEU A 132 10.96 0.38 32.45
CA LEU A 132 9.62 -0.22 32.52
C LEU A 132 8.71 0.31 31.39
N PHE A 133 8.75 1.62 31.14
CA PHE A 133 7.96 2.27 30.08
C PHE A 133 8.55 2.12 28.67
N ALA A 134 9.88 2.10 28.53
CA ALA A 134 10.57 1.94 27.24
C ALA A 134 10.34 0.56 26.61
N SER A 135 10.16 -0.50 27.42
CA SER A 135 10.01 -1.85 26.85
C SER A 135 8.61 -2.21 26.34
N THR A 136 7.56 -1.42 26.60
CA THR A 136 6.19 -1.96 26.51
C THR A 136 5.27 -1.44 25.41
N VAL A 137 4.99 -0.14 25.19
CA VAL A 137 3.79 0.19 24.35
C VAL A 137 3.86 1.42 23.46
N TYR A 138 4.51 2.52 23.90
CA TYR A 138 4.26 3.83 23.29
C TYR A 138 4.99 4.06 21.96
N GLU A 139 6.29 3.76 21.90
CA GLU A 139 7.07 3.90 20.66
C GLU A 139 6.54 2.96 19.58
N ASN A 140 6.20 1.72 19.93
CA ASN A 140 5.63 0.76 18.97
C ASN A 140 4.25 1.19 18.45
N LYS A 141 3.39 1.80 19.27
CA LYS A 141 2.05 2.24 18.84
C LYS A 141 2.11 3.49 17.97
N ILE A 142 2.94 4.47 18.32
CA ILE A 142 3.17 5.67 17.50
C ILE A 142 3.84 5.28 16.19
N ILE A 143 4.87 4.42 16.21
CA ILE A 143 5.53 3.93 14.99
C ILE A 143 4.57 3.12 14.13
N GLN A 144 3.67 2.31 14.71
CA GLN A 144 2.65 1.59 13.94
C GLN A 144 1.60 2.52 13.34
N GLN A 145 1.14 3.52 14.08
CA GLN A 145 0.21 4.55 13.58
C GLN A 145 0.86 5.37 12.45
N ALA A 146 2.11 5.82 12.63
CA ALA A 146 2.88 6.53 11.61
C ALA A 146 3.09 5.68 10.35
N LYS A 147 3.41 4.39 10.49
CA LYS A 147 3.52 3.45 9.36
C LYS A 147 2.18 3.24 8.65
N LYS A 148 1.06 3.24 9.36
CA LYS A 148 -0.28 3.12 8.77
C LYS A 148 -0.63 4.36 7.96
N ILE A 149 -0.43 5.55 8.54
CA ILE A 149 -0.64 6.84 7.87
C ILE A 149 0.24 6.94 6.62
N LEU A 150 1.52 6.54 6.71
CA LEU A 150 2.43 6.54 5.57
C LEU A 150 1.97 5.61 4.44
N ARG A 151 1.41 4.44 4.75
CA ARG A 151 0.86 3.51 3.75
C ARG A 151 -0.40 4.06 3.09
N GLU A 152 -1.27 4.70 3.86
CA GLU A 152 -2.47 5.36 3.34
C GLU A 152 -2.11 6.53 2.43
N TRP A 153 -1.13 7.34 2.81
CA TRP A 153 -0.57 8.40 1.97
C TRP A 153 -0.02 7.88 0.64
N LYS A 154 0.83 6.83 0.68
CA LYS A 154 1.37 6.23 -0.56
C LYS A 154 0.29 5.67 -1.49
N ARG A 155 -0.79 5.12 -0.93
CA ARG A 155 -1.93 4.64 -1.74
C ARG A 155 -2.68 5.80 -2.37
N ALA A 156 -2.96 6.84 -1.59
CA ALA A 156 -3.63 8.05 -2.08
C ALA A 156 -2.80 8.75 -3.17
N GLU A 157 -1.48 8.79 -3.02
CA GLU A 157 -0.56 9.33 -4.02
C GLU A 157 -0.60 8.54 -5.34
N ALA A 158 -0.54 7.21 -5.26
CA ALA A 158 -0.67 6.35 -6.44
C ALA A 158 -2.04 6.48 -7.14
N ASP A 159 -3.11 6.66 -6.38
CA ASP A 159 -4.45 6.85 -6.95
C ASP A 159 -4.64 8.25 -7.55
N ALA A 160 -4.03 9.28 -6.94
CA ALA A 160 -3.98 10.63 -7.50
C ALA A 160 -3.18 10.67 -8.82
N GLU A 161 -2.08 9.92 -8.91
CA GLU A 161 -1.27 9.82 -10.13
C GLU A 161 -2.05 9.14 -11.27
N LYS A 162 -2.77 8.04 -10.98
CA LYS A 162 -3.68 7.43 -11.96
C LYS A 162 -4.78 8.38 -12.41
N LEU A 163 -5.34 9.16 -11.49
CA LEU A 163 -6.37 10.14 -11.83
C LEU A 163 -5.82 11.26 -12.72
N LYS A 164 -4.61 11.73 -12.42
CA LYS A 164 -3.90 12.73 -13.23
C LYS A 164 -3.66 12.21 -14.66
N TYR A 165 -3.22 10.97 -14.80
CA TYR A 165 -3.03 10.34 -16.12
C TYR A 165 -4.34 10.26 -16.92
N LYS A 166 -5.45 9.87 -16.27
CA LYS A 166 -6.78 9.87 -16.90
C LYS A 166 -7.19 11.27 -17.35
N LEU A 167 -7.05 12.26 -16.48
CA LEU A 167 -7.39 13.65 -16.79
C LEU A 167 -6.56 14.20 -17.97
N GLU A 168 -5.26 13.88 -18.02
CA GLU A 168 -4.40 14.31 -19.11
C GLU A 168 -4.82 13.68 -20.44
N SER A 169 -5.16 12.39 -20.43
CA SER A 169 -5.66 11.70 -21.62
C SER A 169 -6.99 12.29 -22.13
N GLU A 170 -7.88 12.68 -21.22
CA GLU A 170 -9.14 13.36 -21.56
C GLU A 170 -8.89 14.74 -22.14
N LYS A 171 -7.98 15.52 -21.54
CA LYS A 171 -7.58 16.84 -22.06
C LYS A 171 -7.02 16.74 -23.47
N GLU A 172 -6.13 15.79 -23.75
CA GLU A 172 -5.61 15.57 -25.10
C GLU A 172 -6.71 15.20 -26.10
N ALA A 173 -7.67 14.36 -25.70
CA ALA A 173 -8.81 13.99 -26.53
C ALA A 173 -9.70 15.20 -26.84
N LEU A 174 -9.99 16.04 -25.83
CA LEU A 174 -10.73 17.29 -26.01
C LEU A 174 -9.96 18.27 -26.90
N GLN A 175 -8.65 18.42 -26.73
CA GLN A 175 -7.83 19.30 -27.55
C GLN A 175 -7.85 18.86 -29.02
N LYS A 176 -7.78 17.56 -29.29
CA LYS A 176 -7.93 17.00 -30.65
C LYS A 176 -9.31 17.31 -31.23
N LYS A 177 -10.39 17.19 -30.45
CA LYS A 177 -11.74 17.57 -30.88
C LYS A 177 -11.83 19.07 -31.19
N LEU A 178 -11.30 19.91 -30.30
CA LEU A 178 -11.26 21.36 -30.50
C LEU A 178 -10.54 21.73 -31.79
N ASN A 179 -9.34 21.20 -32.01
CA ASN A 179 -8.57 21.44 -33.23
C ASN A 179 -9.31 21.01 -34.51
N ARG A 180 -10.10 19.91 -34.46
CA ARG A 180 -10.95 19.50 -35.60
C ARG A 180 -12.06 20.50 -35.85
N HIS A 181 -12.74 20.97 -34.80
CA HIS A 181 -13.78 21.98 -34.93
C HIS A 181 -13.22 23.32 -35.43
N THR A 182 -12.05 23.76 -34.95
CA THR A 182 -11.39 24.98 -35.46
C THR A 182 -11.08 24.89 -36.95
N LYS A 183 -10.57 23.74 -37.42
CA LYS A 183 -10.33 23.51 -38.86
C LYS A 183 -11.62 23.53 -39.68
N ALA A 184 -12.69 22.94 -39.16
CA ALA A 184 -14.00 22.96 -39.82
C ALA A 184 -14.57 24.38 -39.91
N ILE A 185 -14.42 25.19 -38.86
CA ILE A 185 -14.82 26.61 -38.88
C ILE A 185 -14.03 27.38 -39.95
N GLN A 186 -12.70 27.21 -40.02
CA GLN A 186 -11.87 27.84 -41.05
C GLN A 186 -12.30 27.46 -42.48
N GLN A 187 -12.70 26.20 -42.69
CA GLN A 187 -13.23 25.75 -43.98
C GLN A 187 -14.59 26.38 -44.30
N LEU A 188 -15.48 26.51 -43.31
CA LEU A 188 -16.76 27.18 -43.49
C LEU A 188 -16.58 28.67 -43.82
N ASP A 189 -15.66 29.35 -43.15
CA ASP A 189 -15.33 30.75 -43.44
C ASP A 189 -14.83 30.93 -44.88
N GLN A 190 -13.96 30.02 -45.35
CA GLN A 190 -13.49 30.04 -46.74
C GLN A 190 -14.65 29.82 -47.72
N LEU A 191 -15.51 28.83 -47.48
CA LEU A 191 -16.69 28.58 -48.32
C LEU A 191 -17.69 29.74 -48.32
N GLN A 192 -17.79 30.51 -47.23
CA GLN A 192 -18.60 31.73 -47.19
C GLN A 192 -18.00 32.84 -48.06
N ILE A 193 -16.68 33.02 -48.05
CA ILE A 193 -15.99 33.97 -48.92
C ILE A 193 -16.20 33.58 -50.38
N ASP A 194 -15.94 32.31 -50.72
CA ASP A 194 -16.08 31.79 -52.09
C ASP A 194 -17.53 31.93 -52.60
N ASN A 195 -18.53 31.62 -51.78
CA ASN A 195 -19.94 31.84 -52.13
C ASN A 195 -20.26 33.31 -52.39
N LYS A 196 -19.71 34.23 -51.58
CA LYS A 196 -19.93 35.67 -51.77
C LYS A 196 -19.33 36.17 -53.08
N ASP A 197 -18.16 35.66 -53.46
CA ASP A 197 -17.51 36.03 -54.72
C ASP A 197 -18.18 35.40 -55.95
N LEU A 198 -18.69 34.16 -55.82
CA LEU A 198 -19.55 33.56 -56.83
C LEU A 198 -20.86 34.34 -57.01
N GLN A 199 -21.49 34.81 -55.93
CA GLN A 199 -22.68 35.66 -56.01
C GLN A 199 -22.42 36.98 -56.74
N LYS A 200 -21.28 37.64 -56.46
CA LYS A 200 -20.87 38.84 -57.21
C LYS A 200 -20.64 38.54 -58.68
N SER A 201 -19.94 37.45 -58.98
CA SER A 201 -19.64 37.03 -60.37
C SER A 201 -20.91 36.71 -61.14
N LEU A 202 -21.85 36.01 -60.51
CA LEU A 202 -23.18 35.73 -61.08
C LEU A 202 -23.95 37.02 -61.33
N SER A 203 -23.95 37.96 -60.38
CA SER A 203 -24.58 39.28 -60.56
C SER A 203 -23.98 40.03 -61.75
N ASN A 204 -22.65 40.04 -61.89
CA ASN A 204 -21.97 40.69 -63.01
C ASN A 204 -22.34 40.03 -64.35
N ALA A 205 -22.31 38.70 -64.43
CA ALA A 205 -22.68 37.96 -65.64
C ALA A 205 -24.16 38.16 -66.02
N LEU A 206 -25.07 38.30 -65.05
CA LEU A 206 -26.47 38.63 -65.30
C LEU A 206 -26.63 40.04 -65.89
N ILE A 207 -25.89 41.02 -65.36
CA ILE A 207 -25.87 42.39 -65.90
C ILE A 207 -25.33 42.38 -67.34
N GLU A 208 -24.23 41.67 -67.59
CA GLU A 208 -23.64 41.55 -68.93
C GLU A 208 -24.61 40.90 -69.94
N ASN A 209 -25.29 39.82 -69.54
CA ASN A 209 -26.32 39.19 -70.37
C ASN A 209 -27.52 40.12 -70.63
N GLN A 210 -27.94 40.93 -69.67
CA GLN A 210 -28.99 41.94 -69.87
C GLN A 210 -28.55 43.02 -70.86
N LEU A 211 -27.30 43.50 -70.77
CA LEU A 211 -26.74 44.46 -71.73
C LEU A 211 -26.66 43.88 -73.15
N LEU A 212 -26.21 42.62 -73.29
CA LEU A 212 -26.16 41.93 -74.57
C LEU A 212 -27.56 41.71 -75.17
N LYS A 213 -28.57 41.33 -74.36
CA LYS A 213 -29.97 41.22 -74.81
C LYS A 213 -30.55 42.57 -75.26
N ASN A 214 -30.20 43.66 -74.58
CA ASN A 214 -30.63 45.01 -74.98
C ASN A 214 -29.93 45.49 -76.26
N ASN A 215 -28.68 45.05 -76.51
CA ASN A 215 -27.96 45.33 -77.75
C ASN A 215 -28.39 44.43 -78.92
N ILE A 216 -28.95 43.24 -78.64
CA ILE A 216 -29.65 42.39 -79.61
C ILE A 216 -31.14 42.77 -79.60
N ASN A 217 -31.43 44.06 -79.82
CA ASN A 217 -32.79 44.47 -80.13
C ASN A 217 -33.00 44.28 -81.64
N PRO A 218 -33.94 43.42 -82.09
CA PRO A 218 -34.20 43.17 -83.51
C PRO A 218 -34.93 44.36 -84.13
N SER A 219 -34.22 45.46 -84.40
CA SER A 219 -34.74 46.62 -85.13
C SER A 219 -34.01 46.87 -86.46
N LYS A 220 -33.33 45.85 -87.01
CA LYS A 220 -32.86 45.86 -88.42
C LYS A 220 -33.07 44.51 -89.14
N VAL A 221 -34.32 44.11 -89.31
CA VAL A 221 -34.77 43.33 -90.48
C VAL A 221 -36.19 43.75 -90.83
N LYS A 222 -36.33 44.88 -91.55
CA LYS A 222 -37.32 45.08 -92.62
C LYS A 222 -37.16 46.48 -93.23
N MET A 223 -36.97 46.43 -94.55
CA MET A 223 -36.93 47.49 -95.57
C MET A 223 -35.73 48.43 -95.55
#